data_AF-A0A3D4FUH6-F1
#
_entry.id   AF-A0A3D4FUH6-F1
#
_cell.length_a   1.000
_cell.length_b   1.000
_cell.length_c   1.000
_cell.angle_alpha   90.00
_cell.angle_beta   90.00
_cell.angle_gamma   90.00
#
_symmetry.space_group_name_H-M   'P 1'
#
loop_
_entity.id
_entity.type
_entity.pdbx_description
1 polymer ?
#
loop_
_entity_poly.entity_id
_entity_poly.type
_entity_poly.pdbx_seq_one_letter_code
_entity_poly.pdbx_strand_id
1 'polypeptide(L)'
;MTNGPAATSSLRSRGSRDADVAWARYLVFPFSLESGKLGDFLATIYTEWFPNHAEGVQPASGEHIQTFKSNSELEALEPGAAIPPTLRLDGEIWVPVGS
;
A
#
# COMPACT_ATOMS: atom_id res chain seq x y z
N MET A 1 44.41 4.22 36.30
CA MET A 1 43.61 5.10 35.43
C MET A 1 43.72 4.55 34.01
N THR A 2 42.71 3.84 33.53
CA THR A 2 42.67 3.26 32.18
C THR A 2 41.43 3.79 31.47
N ASN A 3 41.63 4.77 30.60
CA ASN A 3 40.60 5.28 29.70
C ASN A 3 40.45 4.29 28.54
N GLY A 4 39.35 3.52 28.52
CA GLY A 4 38.96 2.73 27.36
C GLY A 4 38.30 3.63 26.29
N PRO A 5 38.57 3.42 24.98
CA PRO A 5 37.91 4.20 23.95
C PRO A 5 36.44 3.81 23.84
N ALA A 6 35.58 4.83 23.81
CA ALA A 6 34.15 4.72 23.58
C ALA A 6 33.87 4.01 22.24
N ALA A 7 33.12 2.90 22.31
CA ALA A 7 32.57 2.26 21.13
C ALA A 7 31.47 3.16 20.56
N THR A 8 31.76 3.82 19.44
CA THR A 8 30.76 4.46 18.57
C THR A 8 29.95 3.37 17.89
N SER A 9 28.83 2.98 18.49
CA SER A 9 27.81 2.19 17.80
C SER A 9 27.09 3.10 16.81
N SER A 10 27.63 3.18 15.60
CA SER A 10 26.97 3.77 14.44
C SER A 10 25.84 2.82 14.01
N LEU A 11 24.68 2.97 14.65
CA LEU A 11 23.46 2.31 14.20
C LEU A 11 23.04 3.00 12.89
N ARG A 12 23.46 2.44 11.76
CA ARG A 12 22.98 2.87 10.45
C ARG A 12 21.48 2.58 10.38
N SER A 13 20.69 3.63 10.54
CA SER A 13 19.33 3.71 10.03
C SER A 13 19.34 3.22 8.58
N ARG A 14 18.79 2.02 8.34
CA ARG A 14 18.51 1.55 6.98
C ARG A 14 17.36 2.41 6.47
N GLY A 15 17.64 3.19 5.44
CA GLY A 15 16.88 4.37 5.04
C GLY A 15 15.37 4.16 4.90
N SER A 16 14.62 5.00 5.61
CA SER A 16 13.33 5.46 5.11
C SER A 16 13.58 6.13 3.77
N ARG A 17 12.93 5.64 2.71
CA ARG A 17 12.79 6.43 1.48
C ARG A 17 11.60 7.32 1.71
N ASP A 18 11.83 8.62 1.71
CA ASP A 18 10.72 9.58 1.67
C ASP A 18 9.95 9.31 0.36
N ALA A 19 8.64 9.10 0.50
CA ALA A 19 7.74 8.92 -0.63
C ALA A 19 6.80 10.13 -0.65
N ASP A 20 6.93 10.96 -1.68
CA ASP A 20 6.03 12.09 -1.88
C ASP A 20 4.71 11.58 -2.46
N VAL A 21 3.63 11.78 -1.71
CA VAL A 21 2.27 11.51 -2.19
C VAL A 21 1.71 12.80 -2.78
N ALA A 22 1.40 12.78 -4.08
CA ALA A 22 0.89 13.95 -4.78
C ALA A 22 -0.48 14.38 -4.24
N TRP A 23 -0.71 15.70 -4.13
CA TRP A 23 -2.04 16.25 -3.88
C TRP A 23 -2.90 16.06 -5.14
N ALA A 24 -3.86 15.15 -5.09
CA ALA A 24 -4.78 14.85 -6.19
C ALA A 24 -6.20 14.55 -5.69
N ARG A 25 -7.15 14.46 -6.62
CA ARG A 25 -8.47 13.89 -6.36
C ARG A 25 -8.37 12.37 -6.49
N TYR A 26 -9.02 11.64 -5.60
CA TYR A 26 -9.01 10.19 -5.58
C TYR A 26 -10.43 9.63 -5.57
N LEU A 27 -10.63 8.50 -6.26
CA LEU A 27 -11.73 7.59 -5.98
C LEU A 27 -11.22 6.50 -5.04
N VAL A 28 -12.02 6.19 -4.02
CA VAL A 28 -11.66 5.25 -2.95
C VAL A 28 -12.53 4.00 -3.06
N PHE A 29 -11.88 2.84 -3.15
CA PHE A 29 -12.50 1.54 -3.28
C PHE A 29 -12.21 0.71 -2.02
N PRO A 30 -13.13 0.63 -1.05
CA PRO A 30 -12.96 -0.19 0.12
C PRO A 30 -13.06 -1.67 -0.26
N PHE A 31 -12.26 -2.51 0.38
CA PHE A 31 -12.27 -3.96 0.16
C PHE A 31 -12.20 -4.75 1.46
N SER A 32 -12.71 -5.98 1.39
CA SER A 32 -12.53 -7.04 2.36
C SER A 32 -12.42 -8.35 1.59
N LEU A 33 -11.21 -8.87 1.40
CA LEU A 33 -10.94 -10.03 0.52
C LEU A 33 -9.71 -10.82 0.96
N GLU A 34 -9.56 -12.03 0.45
CA GLU A 34 -8.33 -12.81 0.61
C GLU A 34 -7.20 -12.19 -0.22
N SER A 35 -5.98 -12.12 0.31
CA SER A 35 -4.85 -11.43 -0.34
C SER A 35 -4.58 -11.92 -1.77
N GLY A 36 -4.81 -13.21 -2.06
CA GLY A 36 -4.66 -13.79 -3.39
C GLY A 36 -5.64 -13.23 -4.44
N LYS A 37 -6.72 -12.58 -4.01
CA LYS A 37 -7.75 -11.96 -4.88
C LYS A 37 -7.56 -10.45 -5.07
N LEU A 38 -6.55 -9.87 -4.43
CA LEU A 38 -6.30 -8.43 -4.48
C LEU A 38 -5.95 -7.97 -5.91
N GLY A 39 -5.18 -8.77 -6.65
CA GLY A 39 -4.84 -8.48 -8.05
C GLY A 39 -6.08 -8.44 -8.94
N ASP A 40 -6.98 -9.40 -8.79
CA ASP A 40 -8.24 -9.45 -9.54
C ASP A 40 -9.14 -8.25 -9.20
N PHE A 41 -9.22 -7.88 -7.92
CA PHE A 41 -9.97 -6.69 -7.50
C PHE A 41 -9.43 -5.40 -8.13
N LEU A 42 -8.10 -5.24 -8.16
CA LEU A 42 -7.46 -4.12 -8.85
C LEU A 42 -7.78 -4.14 -10.35
N ALA A 43 -7.68 -5.29 -11.01
CA ALA A 43 -8.02 -5.42 -12.43
C ALA A 43 -9.47 -4.99 -12.69
N THR A 44 -10.44 -5.50 -11.91
CA THR A 44 -11.86 -5.16 -12.03
C THR A 44 -12.11 -3.65 -11.88
N ILE A 45 -11.41 -2.95 -10.97
CA ILE A 45 -11.54 -1.48 -10.85
C ILE A 45 -11.23 -0.80 -12.19
N TYR A 46 -10.09 -1.13 -12.80
CA TYR A 46 -9.62 -0.45 -14.01
C TYR A 46 -10.31 -0.93 -15.29
N THR A 47 -10.62 -2.22 -15.42
CA THR A 47 -11.13 -2.78 -16.69
C THR A 47 -12.66 -2.84 -16.75
N GLU A 48 -13.33 -2.83 -15.60
CA GLU A 48 -14.79 -2.94 -15.56
C GLU A 48 -15.42 -1.73 -14.89
N TRP A 49 -14.96 -1.33 -13.71
CA TRP A 49 -15.65 -0.28 -12.97
C TRP A 49 -15.51 1.10 -13.63
N PHE A 50 -14.29 1.52 -13.97
CA PHE A 50 -14.07 2.83 -14.60
C PHE A 50 -14.84 3.01 -15.91
N PRO A 51 -14.77 2.06 -16.88
CA PRO A 51 -15.51 2.19 -18.14
C PRO A 51 -17.03 2.26 -17.98
N ASN A 52 -17.59 1.63 -16.93
CA ASN A 52 -19.04 1.48 -16.77
C ASN A 52 -19.67 2.44 -15.76
N HIS A 53 -18.89 3.00 -14.83
CA HIS A 53 -19.42 3.76 -13.69
C HIS A 53 -18.78 5.12 -13.46
N ALA A 54 -17.60 5.40 -14.03
CA ALA A 54 -16.93 6.68 -13.83
C ALA A 54 -17.49 7.75 -14.80
N GLU A 55 -18.64 8.31 -14.45
CA GLU A 55 -19.30 9.36 -15.25
C GLU A 55 -18.42 10.62 -15.33
N GLY A 56 -17.77 10.82 -16.48
CA GLY A 56 -16.94 12.00 -16.75
C GLY A 56 -15.65 12.07 -15.93
N VAL A 57 -15.21 10.94 -15.36
CA VAL A 57 -13.99 10.85 -14.57
C VAL A 57 -13.13 9.71 -15.13
N GLN A 58 -11.84 9.94 -15.30
CA GLN A 58 -10.90 8.92 -15.77
C GLN A 58 -9.77 8.72 -14.76
N PRO A 59 -9.17 7.52 -14.68
CA PRO A 59 -7.94 7.34 -13.93
C PRO A 59 -6.88 8.33 -14.43
N ALA A 60 -6.31 9.11 -13.52
CA ALA A 60 -5.17 9.95 -13.85
C ALA A 60 -3.91 9.09 -13.98
N SER A 61 -2.91 9.59 -14.71
CA SER A 61 -1.58 8.99 -14.71
C SER A 61 -0.97 9.05 -13.31
N GLY A 62 -0.55 7.91 -12.77
CA GLY A 62 0.11 7.85 -11.47
C GLY A 62 -0.06 6.48 -10.81
N GLU A 63 0.62 6.31 -9.68
CA GLU A 63 0.45 5.13 -8.82
C GLU A 63 -0.83 5.29 -7.97
N HIS A 64 -1.55 4.19 -7.77
CA HIS A 64 -2.60 4.16 -6.75
C HIS A 64 -1.99 3.98 -5.37
N ILE A 65 -2.71 4.39 -4.34
CA ILE A 65 -2.32 4.13 -2.96
C ILE A 65 -3.14 2.95 -2.46
N GLN A 66 -2.45 1.95 -1.91
CA GLN A 66 -3.08 0.85 -1.21
C GLN A 66 -2.87 1.00 0.29
N THR A 67 -3.96 0.95 1.04
CA THR A 67 -3.91 0.97 2.51
C THR A 67 -4.52 -0.31 3.06
N PHE A 68 -4.06 -0.71 4.25
CA PHE A 68 -4.59 -1.84 4.99
C PHE A 68 -5.02 -1.36 6.37
N LYS A 69 -6.17 -1.83 6.83
CA LYS A 69 -6.53 -1.73 8.24
C LYS A 69 -5.61 -2.64 9.05
N SER A 70 -5.41 -2.30 10.33
CA SER A 70 -4.63 -3.14 11.25
C SER A 70 -5.13 -4.58 11.23
N ASN A 71 -4.18 -5.51 11.10
CA ASN A 71 -4.44 -6.93 10.99
C ASN A 71 -3.29 -7.67 11.66
N SER A 72 -3.59 -8.36 12.76
CA SER A 72 -2.57 -9.02 13.59
C SER A 72 -1.82 -10.14 12.86
N GLU A 73 -2.47 -10.83 11.91
CA GLU A 73 -1.83 -11.88 11.12
C GLU A 73 -0.86 -11.29 10.09
N LEU A 74 -1.21 -10.15 9.48
CA LEU A 74 -0.33 -9.40 8.58
C LEU A 74 0.85 -8.78 9.35
N GLU A 75 0.59 -8.21 10.51
CA GLU A 75 1.59 -7.57 11.39
C GLU A 75 2.56 -8.59 12.01
N ALA A 76 2.13 -9.85 12.16
CA ALA A 76 2.98 -10.95 12.63
C ALA A 76 3.91 -11.52 11.56
N LEU A 77 3.78 -11.10 10.29
CA LEU A 77 4.68 -11.55 9.23
C LEU A 77 6.06 -10.90 9.37
N GLU A 78 7.11 -11.72 9.26
CA GLU A 78 8.48 -11.21 9.19
C GLU A 78 8.65 -10.29 7.96
N PRO A 79 9.40 -9.18 8.08
CA PRO A 79 9.67 -8.30 6.95
C PRO A 79 10.25 -9.06 5.74
N GLY A 80 9.57 -8.97 4.60
CA GLY A 80 9.94 -9.66 3.37
C GLY A 80 9.37 -11.07 3.22
N ALA A 81 8.62 -11.59 4.21
CA ALA A 81 7.83 -12.80 4.04
C ALA A 81 6.70 -12.56 3.02
N ALA A 82 6.40 -13.59 2.23
CA ALA A 82 5.25 -13.55 1.33
C ALA A 82 3.95 -13.55 2.14
N ILE A 83 3.00 -12.70 1.74
CA ILE A 83 1.67 -12.67 2.35
C ILE A 83 0.92 -13.95 1.95
N PRO A 84 0.38 -14.74 2.89
CA PRO A 84 -0.36 -15.96 2.56
C PRO A 84 -1.59 -15.62 1.69
N PRO A 85 -1.86 -16.35 0.59
CA PRO A 85 -2.94 -16.02 -0.35
C PRO A 85 -4.34 -16.09 0.27
N THR A 86 -4.49 -16.85 1.35
CA THR A 86 -5.74 -17.01 2.10
C THR A 86 -5.93 -15.99 3.23
N LEU A 87 -4.91 -15.16 3.51
CA LEU A 87 -5.00 -14.14 4.56
C LEU A 87 -6.09 -13.13 4.17
N ARG A 88 -7.05 -12.92 5.06
CA ARG A 88 -8.09 -11.89 4.88
C ARG A 88 -7.48 -10.52 5.11
N LEU A 89 -7.64 -9.62 4.14
CA LEU A 89 -7.20 -8.25 4.18
C LEU A 89 -8.41 -7.31 4.07
N ASP A 90 -8.41 -6.27 4.91
CA ASP A 90 -9.35 -5.17 4.87
C ASP A 90 -8.58 -3.89 4.60
N GLY A 91 -9.08 -3.04 3.73
CA GLY A 91 -8.35 -1.86 3.30
C GLY A 91 -9.04 -1.06 2.24
N GLU A 92 -8.28 -0.18 1.60
CA GLU A 92 -8.79 0.72 0.57
C GLU A 92 -7.76 0.87 -0.56
N ILE A 93 -8.27 0.94 -1.80
CA ILE A 93 -7.49 1.36 -2.97
C ILE A 93 -7.91 2.77 -3.34
N TRP A 94 -6.94 3.68 -3.40
CA TRP A 94 -7.13 5.08 -3.74
C TRP A 94 -6.57 5.32 -5.13
N VAL A 95 -7.46 5.47 -6.11
CA VAL A 95 -7.07 5.68 -7.51
C VAL A 95 -7.12 7.18 -7.82
N PRO A 96 -6.00 7.82 -8.23
CA PRO A 96 -6.02 9.22 -8.61
C PRO A 96 -6.88 9.40 -9.85
N VAL A 97 -7.65 10.48 -9.90
CA VAL A 97 -8.57 10.75 -11.01
C VAL A 97 -8.41 12.15 -11.57
N GLY A 98 -8.56 12.23 -12.90
CA GLY A 98 -8.60 13.45 -13.67
C GLY A 98 -10.00 13.72 -14.22
N SER A 99 -10.20 14.96 -14.66
CA SER A 99 -11.34 15.43 -15.44
C SER A 99 -10.97 15.55 -16.91
#